data_AF-A0A242MI00-F1
#
_entry.id   AF-A0A242MI00-F1
#
_cell.length_a   1.000
_cell.length_b   1.000
_cell.length_c   1.000
_cell.angle_alpha   90.00
_cell.angle_beta   90.00
_cell.angle_gamma   90.00
#
_symmetry.space_group_name_H-M   'P 1'
#
loop_
_entity.id
_entity.type
_entity.pdbx_description
1 polymer ?
#
loop_
_entity_poly.entity_id
_entity_poly.type
_entity_poly.pdbx_seq_one_letter_code
_entity_poly.pdbx_strand_id
1 'polypeptide(L)'
;MAGASLRGGLHQQVHLITPAFAKDQCCALGRWIDANEDAWNGFPASLHLKIAHASFHSITFVVAIAVEERRLSEAAALLEPGSLFGTAAELLKIAVRRFQDESLKAIYVSATDFMRVLTSKK
;
A
#
# COMPACT_ATOMS: atom_id res chain seq x y z
N MET A 1 -2.66 10.90 -17.96
CA MET A 1 -3.75 9.96 -18.25
C MET A 1 -4.29 9.45 -16.93
N ALA A 2 -5.56 9.71 -16.61
CA ALA A 2 -6.18 9.14 -15.41
C ALA A 2 -6.30 7.63 -15.59
N GLY A 3 -5.77 6.84 -14.66
CA GLY A 3 -5.89 5.38 -14.70
C GLY A 3 -7.36 4.96 -14.62
N ALA A 4 -7.74 3.92 -15.37
CA ALA A 4 -9.07 3.33 -15.26
C ALA A 4 -9.26 2.75 -13.85
N SER A 5 -10.41 3.02 -13.21
CA SER A 5 -10.75 2.40 -11.93
C SER A 5 -11.29 0.98 -12.14
N LEU A 6 -11.10 0.09 -11.16
CA LEU A 6 -11.65 -1.28 -11.22
C LEU A 6 -13.17 -1.28 -11.45
N ARG A 7 -13.90 -0.36 -10.80
CA ARG A 7 -15.35 -0.19 -11.03
C ARG A 7 -15.66 0.35 -12.42
N GLY A 8 -14.85 1.24 -12.97
CA GLY A 8 -14.98 1.71 -14.35
C GLY A 8 -14.87 0.55 -15.35
N GLY A 9 -13.98 -0.41 -15.09
CA GLY A 9 -13.82 -1.61 -15.91
C GLY A 9 -14.98 -2.59 -15.88
N LEU A 10 -15.90 -2.50 -14.91
CA LEU A 10 -17.16 -3.26 -14.95
C LEU A 10 -18.08 -2.80 -16.08
N HIS A 11 -18.00 -1.51 -16.46
CA HIS A 11 -18.91 -0.88 -17.41
C HIS A 11 -18.33 -0.73 -18.82
N GLN A 12 -17.01 -0.82 -18.97
CA GLN A 12 -16.30 -0.64 -20.24
C GLN A 12 -15.26 -1.75 -20.44
N GLN A 13 -15.07 -2.20 -21.69
CA GLN A 13 -13.96 -3.10 -21.99
C GLN A 13 -12.66 -2.30 -21.91
N VAL A 14 -11.88 -2.58 -20.88
CA VAL A 14 -10.60 -1.93 -20.61
C VAL A 14 -9.54 -2.99 -20.37
N HIS A 15 -8.36 -2.79 -20.95
CA HIS A 15 -7.19 -3.59 -20.64
C HIS A 15 -6.52 -2.98 -19.40
N LEU A 16 -6.64 -3.67 -18.27
CA LEU A 16 -6.17 -3.23 -16.95
C LEU A 16 -4.80 -3.83 -16.60
N ILE A 17 -4.55 -5.05 -17.05
CA ILE A 17 -3.36 -5.81 -16.71
C ILE A 17 -2.21 -5.40 -17.62
N THR A 18 -1.21 -4.77 -17.02
CA THR A 18 0.09 -4.52 -17.66
C THR A 18 1.18 -5.23 -16.86
N PRO A 19 2.37 -5.49 -17.44
CA PRO A 19 3.49 -6.03 -16.68
C PRO A 19 3.86 -5.20 -15.44
N ALA A 20 3.58 -3.89 -15.47
CA ALA A 20 3.77 -2.99 -14.33
C ALA A 20 2.64 -3.08 -13.30
N PHE A 21 1.42 -3.47 -13.70
CA PHE A 21 0.27 -3.61 -12.81
C PHE A 21 0.44 -4.76 -11.81
N ALA A 22 1.09 -5.85 -12.24
CA ALA A 22 1.33 -7.03 -11.43
C ALA A 22 2.49 -6.87 -10.43
N LYS A 23 3.29 -5.80 -10.54
CA LYS A 23 4.44 -5.54 -9.68
C LYS A 23 4.11 -4.40 -8.71
N ASP A 24 4.00 -4.74 -7.43
CA ASP A 24 3.71 -3.77 -6.37
C ASP A 24 4.80 -2.68 -6.27
N GLN A 25 6.07 -3.03 -6.49
CA GLN A 25 7.22 -2.11 -6.57
C GLN A 25 7.08 -1.05 -7.68
N CYS A 26 6.25 -1.29 -8.71
CA CYS A 26 6.02 -0.33 -9.78
C CYS A 26 5.01 0.77 -9.42
N CYS A 27 4.34 0.69 -8.26
CA CYS A 27 3.46 1.74 -7.79
C CYS A 27 4.24 2.83 -7.03
N ALA A 28 3.65 4.01 -6.81
CA ALA A 28 4.33 5.11 -6.12
C ALA A 28 4.73 4.76 -4.68
N LEU A 29 3.84 4.05 -3.95
CA LEU A 29 4.12 3.59 -2.59
C LEU A 29 5.19 2.48 -2.59
N GLY A 30 5.11 1.52 -3.50
CA GLY A 30 6.12 0.46 -3.66
C GLY A 30 7.52 1.03 -3.90
N ARG A 31 7.66 1.96 -4.85
CA ARG A 31 8.95 2.66 -5.09
C ARG A 31 9.45 3.39 -3.86
N TRP A 32 8.56 4.01 -3.09
CA TRP A 32 8.93 4.71 -1.87
C TRP A 32 9.41 3.73 -0.78
N ILE A 33 8.71 2.60 -0.59
CA ILE A 33 9.09 1.55 0.35
C ILE A 33 10.49 1.02 0.03
N ASP A 34 10.75 0.67 -1.23
CA ASP A 34 12.04 0.12 -1.66
C ASP A 34 13.16 1.15 -1.46
N ALA A 35 12.94 2.40 -1.85
CA ALA A 35 13.94 3.47 -1.73
C ALA A 35 14.27 3.82 -0.26
N ASN A 36 13.43 3.45 0.71
CA ASN A 36 13.61 3.78 2.12
C ASN A 36 13.73 2.53 3.00
N GLU A 37 13.96 1.36 2.42
CA GLU A 37 14.00 0.09 3.16
C GLU A 37 15.03 0.14 4.30
N ASP A 38 16.26 0.56 4.01
CA ASP A 38 17.35 0.60 4.99
C ASP A 38 17.05 1.53 6.17
N ALA A 39 16.31 2.62 5.93
CA ALA A 39 15.97 3.58 6.98
C ALA A 39 14.93 3.04 7.97
N TRP A 40 14.07 2.11 7.52
CA TRP A 40 12.89 1.68 8.27
C TRP A 40 12.80 0.18 8.53
N ASN A 41 13.74 -0.64 8.05
CA ASN A 41 13.68 -2.10 8.18
C ASN A 41 13.66 -2.62 9.63
N GLY A 42 14.17 -1.83 10.59
CA GLY A 42 14.13 -2.14 12.02
C GLY A 42 12.79 -1.89 12.69
N PHE A 43 11.83 -1.25 12.01
CA PHE A 43 10.55 -0.86 12.59
C PHE A 43 9.44 -1.85 12.23
N PRO A 44 8.72 -2.43 13.21
CA PRO A 44 7.63 -3.37 12.94
C PRO A 44 6.53 -2.82 12.02
N ALA A 45 6.19 -1.53 12.10
CA ALA A 45 5.19 -0.95 11.21
C ALA A 45 5.64 -0.90 9.74
N SER A 46 6.95 -0.83 9.47
CA SER A 46 7.50 -0.90 8.10
C SER A 46 7.24 -2.26 7.47
N LEU A 47 7.47 -3.35 8.21
CA LEU A 47 7.16 -4.69 7.75
C LEU A 47 5.66 -4.89 7.50
N HIS A 48 4.81 -4.40 8.42
CA HIS A 48 3.36 -4.47 8.23
C HIS A 48 2.89 -3.69 7.00
N LEU A 49 3.49 -2.52 6.74
CA LEU A 49 3.20 -1.73 5.55
C LEU A 49 3.56 -2.49 4.27
N LYS A 50 4.74 -3.12 4.21
CA LYS A 50 5.19 -3.96 3.09
C LYS A 50 4.20 -5.09 2.81
N ILE A 51 3.83 -5.85 3.85
CA ILE A 51 2.93 -7.00 3.72
C ILE A 51 1.53 -6.55 3.27
N ALA A 52 0.98 -5.51 3.88
CA ALA A 52 -0.35 -5.00 3.53
C ALA A 52 -0.39 -4.45 2.10
N HIS A 53 0.68 -3.78 1.67
CA HIS A 53 0.84 -3.25 0.31
C HIS A 53 0.88 -4.37 -0.74
N ALA A 54 1.73 -5.38 -0.54
CA ALA A 54 1.81 -6.54 -1.43
C ALA A 54 0.45 -7.27 -1.51
N SER A 55 -0.20 -7.49 -0.36
CA SER A 55 -1.52 -8.14 -0.28
C SER A 55 -2.59 -7.37 -1.06
N PHE A 56 -2.62 -6.03 -0.93
CA PHE A 56 -3.54 -5.18 -1.66
C PHE A 56 -3.33 -5.29 -3.18
N HIS A 57 -2.08 -5.31 -3.64
CA HIS A 57 -1.77 -5.50 -5.06
C HIS A 57 -2.18 -6.89 -5.57
N SER A 58 -1.91 -7.96 -4.83
CA SER A 58 -2.32 -9.31 -5.22
C SER A 58 -3.84 -9.42 -5.38
N ILE A 59 -4.62 -8.85 -4.45
CA ILE A 59 -6.08 -8.91 -4.53
C ILE A 59 -6.61 -8.00 -5.64
N THR A 60 -6.02 -6.82 -5.81
CA THR A 60 -6.33 -5.92 -6.94
C THR A 60 -6.10 -6.62 -8.28
N PHE A 61 -5.05 -7.44 -8.38
CA PHE A 61 -4.76 -8.24 -9.57
C PHE A 61 -5.82 -9.31 -9.85
N VAL A 62 -6.31 -10.00 -8.81
CA VAL A 62 -7.43 -10.95 -8.96
C VAL A 62 -8.68 -10.27 -9.49
N VAL A 63 -9.02 -9.07 -8.99
CA VAL A 63 -10.16 -8.30 -9.51
C VAL A 63 -9.94 -7.91 -10.97
N ALA A 64 -8.74 -7.46 -11.33
CA ALA A 64 -8.40 -7.08 -12.70
C ALA A 64 -8.55 -8.26 -13.67
N ILE A 65 -8.09 -9.47 -13.30
CA ILE A 65 -8.29 -10.70 -14.08
C ILE A 65 -9.78 -10.95 -14.32
N ALA A 66 -10.60 -10.90 -13.26
CA ALA A 66 -12.04 -11.15 -13.40
C ALA A 66 -12.71 -10.12 -14.33
N VAL A 67 -12.27 -8.85 -14.30
CA VAL A 67 -12.75 -7.80 -15.22
C VAL A 67 -12.34 -8.08 -16.67
N GLU A 68 -11.06 -8.38 -16.91
CA GLU A 68 -10.54 -8.65 -18.26
C GLU A 68 -11.17 -9.89 -18.90
N GLU A 69 -11.37 -10.95 -18.11
CA GLU A 69 -12.03 -12.18 -18.53
C GLU A 69 -13.56 -12.06 -18.61
N ARG A 70 -14.12 -10.85 -18.43
CA ARG A 70 -15.56 -10.57 -18.49
C ARG A 70 -16.40 -11.36 -17.49
N ARG A 71 -15.79 -11.81 -16.39
CA ARG A 71 -16.48 -12.46 -15.25
C ARG A 71 -17.09 -11.39 -14.33
N LEU A 72 -17.94 -10.53 -14.88
CA LEU A 72 -18.38 -9.28 -14.24
C LEU A 72 -19.12 -9.49 -12.92
N SER A 73 -19.93 -10.55 -12.80
CA SER A 73 -20.62 -10.87 -11.53
C SER A 73 -19.63 -11.22 -10.41
N GLU A 74 -18.56 -11.94 -10.74
CA GLU A 74 -17.49 -12.26 -9.79
C GLU A 74 -16.66 -11.04 -9.44
N ALA A 75 -16.28 -10.24 -10.46
CA ALA A 75 -15.57 -8.99 -10.26
C ALA A 75 -16.37 -8.02 -9.35
N ALA A 76 -17.69 -7.94 -9.53
CA ALA A 76 -18.58 -7.16 -8.67
C ALA A 76 -18.58 -7.70 -7.24
N ALA A 77 -18.74 -9.02 -7.05
CA ALA A 77 -18.71 -9.65 -5.73
C ALA A 77 -17.38 -9.40 -4.99
N LEU A 78 -16.25 -9.41 -5.71
CA LEU A 78 -14.94 -9.08 -5.13
C LEU A 78 -14.80 -7.61 -4.72
N LEU A 79 -15.71 -6.72 -5.13
CA LEU A 79 -15.70 -5.28 -4.81
C LEU A 79 -16.79 -4.88 -3.80
N GLU A 80 -17.63 -5.81 -3.37
CA GLU A 80 -18.67 -5.55 -2.37
C GLU A 80 -18.09 -5.23 -0.98
N PRO A 81 -18.84 -4.51 -0.11
CA PRO A 81 -18.43 -4.33 1.28
C PRO A 81 -18.15 -5.67 1.97
N GLY A 82 -17.05 -5.73 2.74
CA GLY A 82 -16.62 -6.97 3.40
C GLY A 82 -15.88 -7.95 2.50
N SER A 83 -15.69 -7.65 1.21
CA SER A 83 -14.88 -8.48 0.33
C SER A 83 -13.40 -8.52 0.74
N LEU A 84 -12.65 -9.44 0.13
CA LEU A 84 -11.20 -9.48 0.27
C LEU A 84 -10.54 -8.18 -0.17
N PHE A 85 -11.05 -7.55 -1.25
CA PHE A 85 -10.54 -6.25 -1.70
C PHE A 85 -10.78 -5.16 -0.66
N GLY A 86 -12.00 -5.06 -0.13
CA GLY A 86 -12.34 -4.10 0.91
C GLY A 86 -11.48 -4.28 2.17
N THR A 87 -11.29 -5.54 2.58
CA THR A 87 -10.45 -5.90 3.73
C THR A 87 -8.99 -5.52 3.52
N ALA A 88 -8.42 -5.83 2.36
CA ALA A 88 -7.03 -5.49 2.06
C ALA A 88 -6.80 -3.97 1.95
N ALA A 89 -7.75 -3.23 1.37
CA ALA A 89 -7.70 -1.78 1.32
C ALA A 89 -7.71 -1.17 2.73
N GLU A 90 -8.52 -1.72 3.64
CA GLU A 90 -8.58 -1.24 5.02
C GLU A 90 -7.32 -1.58 5.82
N LEU A 91 -6.80 -2.81 5.67
CA LEU A 91 -5.53 -3.20 6.27
C LEU A 91 -4.37 -2.32 5.80
N LEU A 92 -4.32 -1.97 4.51
CA LEU A 92 -3.31 -1.04 3.99
C LEU A 92 -3.43 0.34 4.64
N LYS A 93 -4.64 0.90 4.78
CA LYS A 93 -4.85 2.18 5.47
C LYS A 93 -4.39 2.14 6.92
N ILE A 94 -4.72 1.06 7.64
CA ILE A 94 -4.28 0.88 9.04
C ILE A 94 -2.76 0.79 9.11
N ALA A 95 -2.13 0.04 8.21
CA ALA A 95 -0.68 -0.10 8.16
C ALA A 95 0.03 1.24 7.88
N VAL A 96 -0.49 2.04 6.95
CA VAL A 96 0.03 3.39 6.67
C VAL A 96 -0.04 4.27 7.92
N ARG A 97 -1.18 4.29 8.63
CA ARG A 97 -1.33 5.09 9.85
C ARG A 97 -0.35 4.66 10.95
N ARG A 98 -0.21 3.34 11.17
CA ARG A 98 0.74 2.81 12.15
C ARG A 98 2.18 3.19 11.81
N PHE A 99 2.54 3.13 10.53
CA PHE A 99 3.86 3.54 10.07
C PHE A 99 4.09 5.04 10.29
N GLN A 100 3.10 5.89 10.00
CA GLN A 100 3.17 7.33 10.26
C GLN A 100 3.35 7.62 11.76
N ASP A 101 2.59 6.96 12.62
CA ASP A 101 2.68 7.15 14.07
C ASP A 101 4.05 6.72 14.62
N GLU A 102 4.57 5.57 14.17
CA GLU A 102 5.87 5.05 14.61
C GLU A 102 7.04 5.90 14.09
N SER A 103 7.01 6.29 12.81
CA SER A 103 8.03 7.14 12.20
C SER A 103 8.09 8.53 12.84
N LEU A 104 6.95 9.16 13.13
CA LEU A 104 6.90 10.44 13.84
C LEU A 104 7.52 10.34 15.24
N LYS A 105 7.22 9.28 15.99
CA LYS A 105 7.82 9.05 17.31
C LYS A 105 9.32 8.87 17.23
N ALA A 106 9.81 8.07 16.27
CA ALA A 106 11.23 7.84 16.07
C ALA A 106 11.99 9.15 15.75
N ILE A 107 11.43 9.98 14.86
CA ILE A 107 12.00 11.29 14.52
C ILE A 107 12.03 12.22 15.74
N TYR A 108 10.93 12.28 16.50
CA TYR A 108 10.84 13.13 17.68
C TYR A 108 11.84 12.75 18.78
N VAL A 109 12.00 11.44 19.05
CA VAL A 109 12.98 10.94 20.03
C VAL A 109 14.40 11.29 19.58
N SER A 110 14.74 11.03 18.32
CA SER A 110 16.04 11.37 17.75
C SER A 110 16.38 12.86 17.88
N ALA A 111 15.42 13.75 17.57
CA ALA A 111 15.60 15.18 17.74
C ALA A 111 15.80 15.59 19.22
N THR A 112 15.06 14.97 20.14
CA THR A 112 15.15 15.25 21.57
C THR A 112 16.52 14.83 22.13
N ASP A 113 16.99 13.64 21.76
CA ASP A 113 18.30 13.14 22.19
C ASP A 113 19.45 13.98 21.63
N PHE A 114 19.35 14.41 20.37
CA PHE A 114 20.31 15.34 19.78
C PHE A 114 20.39 16.67 20.55
N MET A 115 19.24 17.28 20.90
CA MET A 115 19.20 18.51 21.69
C MET A 115 19.76 18.31 23.12
N ARG A 116 19.55 17.14 23.73
CA ARG A 116 20.16 16.80 25.03
C ARG A 116 21.69 16.74 24.95
N VAL A 117 22.25 16.14 23.89
CA VAL A 117 23.70 16.10 23.68
C VAL A 117 24.29 17.51 23.53
N LEU A 118 23.61 18.41 22.80
CA LEU A 118 24.06 19.79 22.65
C LEU A 118 24.04 20.59 23.95
N THR A 119 23.07 20.32 24.82
CA THR A 119 22.89 21.05 26.08
C THR A 119 23.71 20.49 27.25
N SER A 120 24.14 19.22 27.17
CA SER A 120 24.95 18.56 28.21
C SER A 120 26.46 18.80 28.11
N LYS A 121 26.95 19.52 27.09
CA LYS A 121 28.37 19.91 26.95
C LYS A 121 28.70 21.27 27.63
N LYS A 122 28.25 21.47 28.87
CA LYS A 122 28.66 22.60 29.71
C LYS A 122 29.38 22.12 30.96
#